data_AF-A0A9Q9DNB0-F1
#
_entry.id   AF-A0A9Q9DNB0-F1
#
_cell.length_a   1.000
_cell.length_b   1.000
_cell.length_c   1.000
_cell.angle_alpha   90.00
_cell.angle_beta   90.00
_cell.angle_gamma   90.00
#
_symmetry.space_group_name_H-M   'P 1'
#
loop_
_entity.id
_entity.type
_entity.pdbx_description
1 polymer ?
#
loop_
_entity_poly.entity_id
_entity_poly.type
_entity_poly.pdbx_seq_one_letter_code
_entity_poly.pdbx_strand_id
1 'polypeptide(L)'
;MEQQQLPISSDPYALAHRYREYMVEHPRRFLEYLNPYYERLLANQPDPAVDATDDRSRAIRYAKEHYECFYEIRDVRRIISWLSPVER
;
A
#
# COMPACT_ATOMS: atom_id res chain seq x y z
N MET A 1 -24.27 12.01 -1.33
CA MET A 1 -23.39 11.69 -2.46
C MET A 1 -23.20 10.19 -2.45
N GLU A 2 -23.92 9.50 -3.31
CA GLU A 2 -23.83 8.04 -3.46
C GLU A 2 -22.50 7.75 -4.14
N GLN A 3 -21.52 7.27 -3.37
CA GLN A 3 -20.25 6.84 -3.94
C GLN A 3 -20.53 5.53 -4.66
N GLN A 4 -20.42 5.54 -6.00
CA GLN A 4 -20.49 4.32 -6.80
C GLN A 4 -19.37 3.39 -6.33
N GLN A 5 -19.75 2.39 -5.54
CA GLN A 5 -18.84 1.39 -5.02
C GLN A 5 -18.48 0.46 -6.17
N LEU A 6 -17.37 0.76 -6.84
CA LEU A 6 -16.75 -0.18 -7.77
C LEU A 6 -16.58 -1.53 -7.04
N PRO A 7 -16.78 -2.67 -7.72
CA PRO A 7 -16.60 -3.96 -7.09
C PRO A 7 -15.19 -4.00 -6.47
N ILE A 8 -15.11 -4.40 -5.21
CA ILE A 8 -13.86 -4.39 -4.43
C ILE A 8 -12.75 -5.21 -5.11
N SER A 9 -13.12 -6.14 -5.99
CA SER A 9 -12.19 -6.88 -6.85
C SER A 9 -11.47 -6.03 -7.91
N SER A 10 -11.99 -4.86 -8.26
CA SER A 10 -11.39 -3.91 -9.21
C SER A 10 -10.72 -2.72 -8.53
N ASP A 11 -10.88 -2.56 -7.21
CA ASP A 11 -10.23 -1.49 -6.47
C ASP A 11 -8.86 -1.98 -5.96
N PRO A 12 -7.74 -1.48 -6.52
CA PRO A 12 -6.42 -1.84 -6.04
C PRO A 12 -6.28 -1.52 -4.55
N TYR A 13 -6.92 -0.44 -4.10
CA TYR A 13 -6.83 0.06 -2.74
C TYR A 13 -7.85 -0.58 -1.79
N ALA A 14 -8.56 -1.64 -2.18
CA ALA A 14 -9.64 -2.27 -1.42
C ALA A 14 -9.34 -2.46 0.08
N LEU A 15 -8.11 -2.87 0.42
CA LEU A 15 -7.67 -3.05 1.80
C LEU A 15 -7.42 -1.74 2.53
N ALA A 16 -6.80 -0.77 1.85
CA ALA A 16 -6.59 0.57 2.39
C ALA A 16 -7.93 1.29 2.60
N HIS A 17 -8.86 1.15 1.66
CA HIS A 17 -10.22 1.68 1.73
C HIS A 17 -10.98 1.06 2.88
N ARG A 18 -11.07 -0.28 2.95
CA ARG A 18 -11.75 -0.95 4.08
C ARG A 18 -11.15 -0.58 5.42
N TYR A 19 -9.82 -0.48 5.50
CA TYR A 19 -9.16 -0.04 6.73
C TYR A 19 -9.52 1.41 7.05
N ARG A 20 -9.50 2.32 6.07
CA ARG A 20 -9.90 3.73 6.27
C ARG A 20 -11.37 3.87 6.64
N GLU A 21 -12.27 3.18 5.96
CA GLU A 21 -13.71 3.14 6.26
C GLU A 21 -13.93 2.68 7.69
N TYR A 22 -13.28 1.58 8.09
CA TYR A 22 -13.29 1.11 9.48
C TYR A 22 -12.79 2.18 10.47
N MET A 23 -11.71 2.90 10.15
CA MET A 23 -11.21 3.98 10.99
C MET A 23 -12.12 5.23 11.03
N VAL A 24 -12.96 5.44 10.01
CA VAL A 24 -13.96 6.53 9.97
C VAL A 24 -15.17 6.17 10.81
N GLU A 25 -15.66 4.93 10.74
CA GLU A 25 -16.77 4.42 11.56
C GLU A 25 -16.38 4.26 13.03
N HIS A 26 -15.11 3.93 13.28
CA HIS A 26 -14.54 3.76 14.61
C HIS A 26 -13.38 4.74 14.81
N PRO A 27 -13.68 6.05 14.93
CA PRO A 27 -12.65 7.06 15.12
C PRO A 27 -11.94 6.82 16.45
N ARG A 28 -10.61 6.93 16.39
CA ARG A 28 -9.71 6.69 17.51
C ARG A 28 -9.92 7.67 18.64
N ARG A 29 -9.66 7.22 19.85
CA ARG A 29 -9.48 8.12 21.00
C ARG A 29 -8.13 8.81 20.91
N PHE A 30 -8.00 9.96 21.56
CA PHE A 30 -6.74 10.67 21.68
C PHE A 30 -5.65 9.72 22.22
N LEU A 31 -4.50 9.65 21.53
CA LEU A 31 -3.34 8.75 21.78
C LEU A 31 -3.43 7.29 21.30
N GLU A 32 -4.51 6.88 20.62
CA GLU A 32 -4.52 5.57 19.97
C GLU A 32 -3.79 5.62 18.62
N TYR A 33 -2.77 4.77 18.47
CA TYR A 33 -2.06 4.59 17.19
C TYR A 33 -2.88 3.74 16.23
N LEU A 34 -2.70 3.95 14.92
CA LEU A 34 -3.22 3.02 13.93
C LEU A 34 -2.52 1.68 14.14
N ASN A 35 -3.16 0.60 13.69
CA ASN A 35 -2.52 -0.71 13.69
C ASN A 35 -1.20 -0.61 12.89
N PRO A 36 -0.03 -0.80 13.54
CA PRO A 36 1.26 -0.62 12.89
C PRO A 36 1.46 -1.54 11.69
N TYR A 37 0.75 -2.66 11.63
CA TYR A 37 0.77 -3.56 10.48
C TYR A 37 0.28 -2.86 9.21
N TYR A 38 -0.91 -2.25 9.25
CA TYR A 38 -1.48 -1.56 8.10
C TYR A 38 -0.72 -0.29 7.74
N GLU A 39 -0.13 0.41 8.71
CA GLU A 39 0.72 1.58 8.43
C GLU A 39 2.01 1.21 7.69
N ARG A 40 2.52 -0.02 7.88
CA ARG A 40 3.80 -0.46 7.29
C ARG A 40 3.67 -1.10 5.92
N LEU A 41 2.45 -1.35 5.45
CA LEU A 41 2.21 -1.84 4.09
C LEU A 41 2.70 -0.79 3.09
N LEU A 42 3.53 -1.23 2.14
CA LEU A 42 4.07 -0.40 1.07
C LEU A 42 2.95 0.22 0.24
N ALA A 43 1.86 -0.51 0.02
CA ALA A 43 0.73 -0.04 -0.76
C ALA A 43 -0.05 1.11 -0.09
N ASN A 44 0.03 1.21 1.24
CA ASN A 44 -0.56 2.28 2.04
C ASN A 44 0.35 3.51 2.17
N GLN A 45 1.59 3.43 1.69
CA GLN A 45 2.51 4.57 1.66
C GLN A 45 2.03 5.61 0.63
N PRO A 46 2.38 6.90 0.83
CA PRO A 46 2.13 7.93 -0.17
C PRO A 46 2.77 7.56 -1.51
N ASP A 47 2.14 8.02 -2.59
CA ASP A 47 2.68 7.81 -3.93
C ASP A 47 4.05 8.51 -4.04
N PRO A 48 5.09 7.78 -4.48
CA PRO A 48 6.40 8.38 -4.70
C PRO A 48 6.35 9.35 -5.89
N ALA A 49 7.24 10.34 -5.92
CA ALA A 49 7.40 11.23 -7.06
C ALA A 49 7.63 10.42 -8.35
N VAL A 50 7.09 10.86 -9.48
CA VAL A 50 7.06 10.07 -10.74
C VAL A 50 8.47 9.67 -11.21
N ASP A 51 9.44 10.54 -10.99
CA ASP A 51 10.84 10.40 -11.35
C ASP A 51 11.71 9.70 -10.28
N ALA A 52 11.15 9.37 -9.11
CA ALA A 52 11.89 8.71 -8.06
C ALA A 52 12.32 7.29 -8.48
N THR A 53 13.62 7.05 -8.53
CA THR A 53 14.23 5.77 -8.98
C THR A 53 14.78 4.93 -7.84
N ASP A 54 14.70 5.43 -6.60
CA ASP A 54 15.16 4.69 -5.43
C ASP A 54 14.34 3.41 -5.20
N ASP A 55 14.99 2.44 -4.56
CA ASP A 55 14.44 1.12 -4.28
C ASP A 55 13.10 1.17 -3.53
N ARG A 56 12.95 2.12 -2.60
CA ARG A 56 11.69 2.25 -1.85
C ARG A 56 10.58 2.74 -2.75
N SER A 57 10.83 3.77 -3.57
CA SER A 57 9.85 4.29 -4.53
C SER A 57 9.43 3.24 -5.55
N ARG A 58 10.39 2.48 -6.10
CA ARG A 58 10.09 1.36 -7.02
C ARG A 58 9.26 0.26 -6.35
N ALA A 59 9.61 -0.12 -5.13
CA ALA A 59 8.86 -1.13 -4.38
C ALA A 59 7.45 -0.66 -3.98
N ILE A 60 7.27 0.63 -3.66
CA ILE A 60 5.94 1.20 -3.41
C ILE A 60 5.07 1.13 -4.66
N ARG A 61 5.58 1.53 -5.83
CA ARG A 61 4.83 1.41 -7.10
C ARG A 61 4.43 -0.04 -7.39
N TYR A 62 5.36 -0.98 -7.24
CA TYR A 62 5.07 -2.40 -7.41
C TYR A 62 4.03 -2.92 -6.41
N ALA A 63 4.14 -2.57 -5.13
CA ALA A 63 3.14 -2.95 -4.13
C ALA A 63 1.76 -2.33 -4.42
N LYS A 64 1.74 -1.16 -5.07
CA LYS A 64 0.54 -0.50 -5.60
C LYS A 64 0.08 -1.04 -6.96
N GLU A 65 0.72 -2.06 -7.50
CA GLU A 65 0.18 -2.85 -8.62
C GLU A 65 -0.25 -4.24 -8.13
N HIS A 66 0.22 -4.65 -6.95
CA HIS A 66 0.07 -5.97 -6.34
C HIS A 66 -0.40 -5.87 -4.87
N TYR A 67 -1.53 -5.20 -4.64
CA TYR A 67 -2.05 -4.95 -3.28
C TYR A 67 -2.42 -6.21 -2.52
N GLU A 68 -2.79 -7.27 -3.25
CA GLU A 68 -3.12 -8.59 -2.72
C GLU A 68 -1.93 -9.28 -2.04
N CYS A 69 -0.71 -8.80 -2.26
CA CYS A 69 0.50 -9.39 -1.70
C CYS A 69 0.91 -8.81 -0.34
N PHE A 70 0.27 -7.74 0.15
CA PHE A 70 0.52 -7.16 1.47
C PHE A 70 2.00 -6.88 1.80
N TYR A 71 2.77 -6.41 0.82
CA TYR A 71 4.20 -6.18 1.01
C TYR A 71 4.47 -5.09 2.05
N GLU A 72 5.46 -5.34 2.89
CA GLU A 72 5.94 -4.42 3.93
C GLU A 72 7.30 -3.82 3.55
N ILE A 73 7.76 -2.83 4.33
CA ILE A 73 9.08 -2.19 4.17
C ILE A 73 10.22 -3.23 4.14
N ARG A 74 10.11 -4.33 4.90
CA ARG A 74 11.10 -5.42 4.90
C ARG A 74 11.22 -6.14 3.56
N ASP A 75 10.18 -6.09 2.73
CA ASP A 75 10.12 -6.79 1.44
C ASP A 75 10.74 -5.98 0.29
N VAL A 76 11.13 -4.72 0.52
CA VAL A 76 11.70 -3.82 -0.50
C VAL A 76 12.84 -4.51 -1.26
N ARG A 77 13.82 -5.08 -0.56
CA ARG A 77 14.97 -5.76 -1.20
C ARG A 77 14.53 -6.94 -2.08
N ARG A 78 13.53 -7.69 -1.62
CA ARG A 78 12.99 -8.85 -2.35
C ARG A 78 12.27 -8.38 -3.62
N ILE A 79 11.45 -7.35 -3.52
CA ILE A 79 10.74 -6.76 -4.67
C ILE A 79 11.74 -6.24 -5.70
N ILE A 80 12.76 -5.50 -5.27
CA ILE A 80 13.79 -4.98 -6.18
C ILE A 80 14.54 -6.09 -6.91
N SER A 81 14.78 -7.23 -6.26
CA SER A 81 15.40 -8.39 -6.92
C SER A 81 14.55 -8.97 -8.07
N TRP A 82 13.23 -8.76 -8.07
CA TRP A 82 12.34 -9.14 -9.17
C TRP A 82 12.27 -8.10 -10.27
N LEU A 83 12.38 -6.81 -9.90
CA LEU A 83 12.27 -5.68 -10.82
C LEU A 83 13.55 -5.36 -11.57
N SER A 84 14.71 -5.76 -11.04
CA SER A 84 15.99 -5.63 -11.73
C SER A 84 16.21 -6.90 -12.56
N PRO A 85 16.39 -6.81 -13.88
CA PRO A 85 16.71 -7.99 -14.68
C PRO A 85 17.99 -8.60 -14.12
N VAL A 86 17.92 -9.87 -13.74
CA VAL A 86 19.11 -10.63 -13.39
C VAL A 86 19.91 -10.77 -14.67
N GLU A 87 20.91 -9.92 -14.88
CA GLU A 87 21.97 -10.19 -15.85
C GLU A 87 22.63 -11.51 -15.41
N ARG A 88 22.26 -12.60 -16.09
CA ARG A 88 22.94 -13.89 -16.04
C ARG A 88 23.74 -14.08 -17.30
#